data_AF-A0A6S6SWR8-F1
#
_entry.id   AF-A0A6S6SWR8-F1
#
_cell.length_a   1.000
_cell.length_b   1.000
_cell.length_c   1.000
_cell.angle_alpha   90.00
_cell.angle_beta   90.00
_cell.angle_gamma   90.00
#
_symmetry.space_group_name_H-M   'P 1'
#
loop_
_entity.id
_entity.type
_entity.pdbx_description
1 polymer ?
#
loop_
_entity_poly.entity_id
_entity_poly.type
_entity_poly.pdbx_seq_one_letter_code
_entity_poly.pdbx_strand_id
1 'polypeptide(L)'
;MLLDKLIIKGYKMKKNIAYMLLVSIIIQGCGGSDTGGKSSFTTGNQSPLIDAKTSYDIPENQKEAFEIKSTDKTLVSYFIAGEDAADLHVDILTGEVVFREKTDFEKKPMYKITVVVQDKVNNRAEQNVTLNITNIDEATIPVITQTDIRGSFTEAESQKAFTTVWKTDNEGVSNDNQIKIPTIGDGYDYRVDWGDGTMTTGVTADIVHTYATKGIYTVKIDGKFPHLAFSKNRGAASDSKKVISMEHWGEIEWTSMAGAFDGCSNMVGNARDKPNLSKVTNMEYMFVGAAKFNQDIGDWDVSNVTNMLCLLGSAKEFNQDIGAWNVSNVTNMTAIFFGNVKFNQDLTSWDVSNVRDMTKAFYKTSIFNGNIEEWDVSKVTNMSNMFFDAKAFNQDISNWNVSNVTDMSNMFFKASAFNQDLESWDVSSVTNMDGIFTEAIGLDAIPSWVTKK
;
A
#
# COMPACT_ATOMS: atom_id res chain seq x y z
N MET A 1 12.01 18.30 39.74
CA MET A 1 13.08 17.27 39.84
C MET A 1 12.54 15.99 39.22
N LEU A 2 12.94 15.46 38.08
CA LEU A 2 13.97 15.79 37.11
C LEU A 2 13.28 15.97 35.75
N LEU A 3 13.33 17.16 35.17
CA LEU A 3 13.07 17.37 33.75
C LEU A 3 14.24 18.14 33.10
N ASP A 4 15.44 17.85 33.61
CA ASP A 4 16.71 18.28 33.05
C ASP A 4 17.63 17.06 32.99
N LYS A 5 17.78 16.50 31.80
CA LYS A 5 19.05 15.98 31.25
C LYS A 5 18.84 15.49 29.81
N LEU A 6 19.31 16.33 28.89
CA LEU A 6 19.97 16.01 27.61
C LEU A 6 19.23 15.19 26.52
N ILE A 7 18.71 15.96 25.56
CA ILE A 7 19.07 15.97 24.13
C ILE A 7 20.10 14.90 23.71
N ILE A 8 19.72 13.97 22.82
CA ILE A 8 20.52 13.53 21.66
C ILE A 8 19.57 13.24 20.46
N LYS A 9 19.97 13.77 19.30
CA LYS A 9 19.33 13.75 17.97
C LYS A 9 18.66 12.43 17.55
N GLY A 10 17.54 12.56 16.85
CA GLY A 10 17.05 11.55 15.91
C GLY A 10 15.53 11.53 15.78
N TYR A 11 15.02 12.23 14.76
CA TYR A 11 13.68 12.15 14.18
C TYR A 11 12.77 11.01 14.69
N LYS A 12 11.60 11.35 15.23
CA LYS A 12 10.46 10.44 15.30
C LYS A 12 9.14 11.20 15.37
N MET A 13 8.44 11.23 14.22
CA MET A 13 7.00 11.32 14.15
C MET A 13 6.35 10.28 15.08
N LYS A 14 5.30 10.73 15.78
CA LYS A 14 4.07 10.00 16.21
C LYS A 14 3.67 10.40 17.63
N LYS A 15 2.78 11.39 17.71
CA LYS A 15 1.75 11.49 18.76
C LYS A 15 0.60 12.32 18.19
N ASN A 16 -0.35 11.65 17.55
CA ASN A 16 -1.72 12.13 17.34
C ASN A 16 -2.63 10.92 17.10
N ILE A 17 -2.78 10.10 18.14
CA ILE A 17 -3.96 9.23 18.31
C ILE A 17 -4.46 9.53 19.72
N ALA A 18 -5.29 10.56 19.80
CA ALA A 18 -6.25 10.85 20.86
C ALA A 18 -6.63 12.32 20.69
N TYR A 19 -7.71 12.61 19.96
CA TYR A 19 -8.62 13.76 20.16
C TYR A 19 -9.59 13.80 18.98
N MET A 20 -10.43 12.77 18.87
CA MET A 20 -11.72 12.86 18.19
C MET A 20 -12.77 12.46 19.22
N LEU A 21 -13.34 13.44 19.92
CA LEU A 21 -14.54 13.28 20.74
C LEU A 21 -15.23 14.65 20.87
N LEU A 22 -16.38 14.74 20.22
CA LEU A 22 -17.56 15.55 20.55
C LEU A 22 -17.43 17.09 20.54
N VAL A 23 -17.84 17.70 19.43
CA VAL A 23 -18.52 19.02 19.48
C VAL A 23 -20.00 18.78 19.19
N SER A 24 -20.81 18.72 20.25
CA SER A 24 -22.27 18.78 20.19
C SER A 24 -22.85 19.11 21.57
N ILE A 25 -22.91 20.39 21.97
CA ILE A 25 -23.87 20.87 22.99
C ILE A 25 -24.34 22.29 22.64
N ILE A 26 -25.54 22.32 22.04
CA ILE A 26 -26.75 23.09 22.37
C ILE A 26 -26.58 24.49 23.00
N ILE A 27 -27.04 25.47 22.25
CA ILE A 27 -27.46 26.81 22.66
C ILE A 27 -28.66 26.68 23.62
N GLN A 28 -28.55 27.24 24.83
CA GLN A 28 -29.70 27.57 25.65
C GLN A 28 -29.54 29.01 26.14
N GLY A 29 -30.30 29.92 25.55
CA GLY A 29 -30.55 31.24 26.11
C GLY A 29 -31.72 31.17 27.09
N CYS A 30 -31.59 31.85 28.24
CA CYS A 30 -32.58 32.83 28.72
C CYS A 30 -32.14 33.47 30.05
N GLY A 31 -32.14 34.81 30.09
CA GLY A 31 -32.79 35.62 31.12
C GLY A 31 -32.24 35.68 32.54
N GLY A 32 -31.76 36.87 32.94
CA GLY A 32 -31.60 37.25 34.36
C GLY A 32 -30.84 38.56 34.55
N SER A 33 -31.58 39.66 34.69
CA SER A 33 -31.12 40.99 35.08
C SER A 33 -30.71 41.07 36.56
N ASP A 34 -29.56 41.64 36.89
CA ASP A 34 -29.51 42.84 37.76
C ASP A 34 -28.12 43.47 37.89
N THR A 35 -28.17 44.75 38.25
CA THR A 35 -27.21 45.85 38.14
C THR A 35 -25.94 45.75 38.99
N GLY A 36 -24.82 46.23 38.44
CA GLY A 36 -23.61 46.54 39.21
C GLY A 36 -22.42 46.95 38.33
N GLY A 37 -22.25 48.25 38.13
CA GLY A 37 -21.28 48.82 37.20
C GLY A 37 -19.82 48.43 37.47
N LYS A 38 -19.14 48.01 36.40
CA LYS A 38 -17.69 48.18 36.22
C LYS A 38 -17.44 48.58 34.78
N SER A 39 -17.01 49.83 34.61
CA SER A 39 -16.18 50.36 33.52
C SER A 39 -16.21 49.57 32.22
N SER A 40 -17.03 50.03 31.27
CA SER A 40 -16.90 49.69 29.86
C SER A 40 -15.53 50.17 29.36
N PHE A 41 -14.53 49.29 29.43
CA PHE A 41 -13.50 49.29 28.41
C PHE A 41 -14.05 48.46 27.25
N THR A 42 -14.81 49.11 26.38
CA THR A 42 -14.89 48.66 24.99
C THR A 42 -13.53 48.92 24.37
N THR A 43 -12.53 48.10 24.69
CA THR A 43 -11.49 47.82 23.70
C THR A 43 -12.22 47.05 22.62
N GLY A 44 -12.67 47.76 21.57
CA GLY A 44 -13.21 47.10 20.39
C GLY A 44 -12.21 46.04 19.97
N ASN A 45 -12.59 44.77 20.09
CA ASN A 45 -11.74 43.67 19.66
C ASN A 45 -11.62 43.82 18.14
N GLN A 46 -10.45 44.25 17.68
CA GLN A 46 -10.22 44.50 16.27
C GLN A 46 -10.03 43.15 15.56
N SER A 47 -10.44 43.06 14.30
CA SER A 47 -10.11 41.90 13.48
C SER A 47 -8.61 41.61 13.55
N PRO A 48 -8.20 40.33 13.57
CA PRO A 48 -6.78 39.97 13.59
C PRO A 48 -6.06 40.57 12.38
N LEU A 49 -4.80 40.97 12.53
CA LEU A 49 -4.02 41.57 11.43
C LEU A 49 -3.17 40.50 10.76
N ILE A 50 -3.33 40.35 9.44
CA ILE A 50 -2.55 39.43 8.62
C ILE A 50 -1.22 40.08 8.25
N ASP A 51 -0.11 39.42 8.62
CA ASP A 51 1.27 39.77 8.24
C ASP A 51 1.77 38.78 7.18
N ALA A 52 1.01 38.67 6.09
CA ALA A 52 1.39 37.96 4.89
C ALA A 52 1.61 38.99 3.77
N LYS A 53 2.56 38.67 2.86
CA LYS A 53 2.74 39.47 1.66
C LYS A 53 1.53 39.27 0.76
N THR A 54 1.17 40.30 -0.01
CA THR A 54 0.14 40.18 -1.05
C THR A 54 0.61 39.37 -2.26
N SER A 55 1.92 39.11 -2.36
CA SER A 55 2.50 38.27 -3.40
C SER A 55 3.76 37.53 -2.93
N TYR A 56 3.89 36.29 -3.38
CA TYR A 56 5.05 35.42 -3.16
C TYR A 56 5.54 34.85 -4.48
N ASP A 57 6.85 34.84 -4.66
CA ASP A 57 7.53 34.15 -5.75
C ASP A 57 7.96 32.78 -5.23
N ILE A 58 7.46 31.72 -5.86
CA ILE A 58 7.65 30.34 -5.44
C ILE A 58 8.36 29.60 -6.58
N PRO A 59 9.55 29.03 -6.33
CA PRO A 59 10.20 28.16 -7.30
C PRO A 59 9.30 27.00 -7.71
N GLU A 60 9.37 26.56 -8.97
CA GLU A 60 8.71 25.31 -9.36
C GLU A 60 9.37 24.08 -8.72
N ASN A 61 8.76 22.89 -8.90
CA ASN A 61 9.24 21.59 -8.41
C ASN A 61 9.19 21.35 -6.88
N GLN A 62 8.44 22.17 -6.13
CA GLN A 62 8.31 22.04 -4.67
C GLN A 62 6.85 22.13 -4.19
N LYS A 63 6.58 21.75 -2.93
CA LYS A 63 5.24 21.84 -2.33
C LYS A 63 5.14 22.98 -1.31
N GLU A 64 6.25 23.43 -0.78
CA GLU A 64 6.34 24.50 0.20
C GLU A 64 5.98 25.84 -0.43
N ALA A 65 5.05 26.57 0.18
CA ALA A 65 4.65 27.89 -0.29
C ALA A 65 5.11 28.99 0.68
N PHE A 66 4.34 29.25 1.73
CA PHE A 66 4.64 30.27 2.73
C PHE A 66 3.89 29.98 4.04
N GLU A 67 4.15 30.79 5.06
CA GLU A 67 3.47 30.73 6.35
C GLU A 67 2.64 32.02 6.53
N ILE A 68 1.36 31.88 6.87
CA ILE A 68 0.50 33.00 7.25
C ILE A 68 0.84 33.39 8.68
N LYS A 69 1.20 34.66 8.90
CA LYS A 69 1.46 35.19 10.25
C LYS A 69 0.35 36.13 10.68
N SER A 70 -0.02 36.03 11.96
CA SER A 70 -0.91 36.98 12.62
C SER A 70 -0.11 37.81 13.63
N THR A 71 -0.36 39.12 13.68
CA THR A 71 0.21 40.00 14.72
C THR A 71 -0.66 40.06 15.98
N ASP A 72 -1.83 39.40 15.96
CA ASP A 72 -2.67 39.25 17.14
C ASP A 72 -2.01 38.32 18.15
N LYS A 73 -1.98 38.75 19.41
CA LYS A 73 -1.40 37.98 20.54
C LYS A 73 -2.37 36.94 21.10
N THR A 74 -3.61 36.91 20.61
CA THR A 74 -4.58 35.87 20.95
C THR A 74 -4.38 34.61 20.09
N LEU A 75 -4.93 33.48 20.53
CA LEU A 75 -4.89 32.25 19.75
C LEU A 75 -5.81 32.41 18.53
N VAL A 76 -5.27 32.24 17.32
CA VAL A 76 -5.99 32.35 16.05
C VAL A 76 -6.04 31.02 15.29
N SER A 77 -6.92 30.93 14.29
CA SER A 77 -7.00 29.81 13.34
C SER A 77 -6.88 30.32 11.89
N TYR A 78 -6.25 29.50 11.05
CA TYR A 78 -5.91 29.85 9.67
C TYR A 78 -6.74 29.07 8.66
N PHE A 79 -7.21 29.76 7.62
CA PHE A 79 -7.95 29.16 6.51
C PHE A 79 -7.50 29.77 5.18
N ILE A 80 -7.78 29.04 4.09
CA ILE A 80 -7.63 29.52 2.71
C ILE A 80 -8.95 29.33 1.97
N ALA A 81 -9.27 30.27 1.10
CA ALA A 81 -10.44 30.28 0.25
C ALA A 81 -10.09 30.87 -1.13
N GLY A 82 -11.06 30.89 -2.04
CA GLY A 82 -10.88 31.40 -3.40
C GLY A 82 -10.76 30.30 -4.44
N GLU A 83 -10.56 30.72 -5.69
CA GLU A 83 -10.58 29.87 -6.88
C GLU A 83 -9.57 28.73 -6.79
N ASP A 84 -8.36 29.03 -6.32
CA ASP A 84 -7.27 28.06 -6.31
C ASP A 84 -7.08 27.36 -4.96
N ALA A 85 -7.95 27.60 -3.97
CA ALA A 85 -7.80 27.01 -2.64
C ALA A 85 -7.85 25.47 -2.63
N ALA A 86 -8.49 24.87 -3.64
CA ALA A 86 -8.53 23.42 -3.81
C ALA A 86 -7.13 22.83 -4.09
N ASP A 87 -6.23 23.58 -4.73
CA ASP A 87 -4.87 23.14 -5.07
C ASP A 87 -3.89 23.23 -3.88
N LEU A 88 -4.33 23.82 -2.77
CA LEU A 88 -3.51 24.09 -1.59
C LEU A 88 -4.11 23.51 -0.30
N HIS A 89 -3.27 23.46 0.73
CA HIS A 89 -3.64 23.13 2.09
C HIS A 89 -3.00 24.14 3.05
N VAL A 90 -3.71 24.47 4.13
CA VAL A 90 -3.18 25.27 5.24
C VAL A 90 -3.35 24.50 6.54
N ASP A 91 -2.30 24.48 7.36
CA ASP A 91 -2.40 24.00 8.73
C ASP A 91 -3.15 25.04 9.57
N ILE A 92 -4.26 24.61 10.18
CA ILE A 92 -5.18 25.49 10.92
C ILE A 92 -4.56 26.13 12.15
N LEU A 93 -3.49 25.55 12.71
CA LEU A 93 -2.83 26.01 13.94
C LEU A 93 -1.55 26.80 13.66
N THR A 94 -0.75 26.36 12.69
CA THR A 94 0.55 26.99 12.39
C THR A 94 0.45 28.04 11.30
N GLY A 95 -0.54 27.96 10.42
CA GLY A 95 -0.65 28.85 9.26
C GLY A 95 0.29 28.46 8.12
N GLU A 96 0.97 27.31 8.20
CA GLU A 96 1.80 26.80 7.11
C GLU A 96 0.94 26.44 5.90
N VAL A 97 1.24 27.03 4.74
CA VAL A 97 0.56 26.81 3.47
C VAL A 97 1.46 25.99 2.55
N VAL A 98 0.89 24.92 1.98
CA VAL A 98 1.57 24.03 1.04
C VAL A 98 0.66 23.74 -0.16
N PHE A 99 1.26 23.49 -1.31
CA PHE A 99 0.56 22.93 -2.47
C PHE A 99 0.29 21.44 -2.26
N ARG A 100 -0.85 20.98 -2.76
CA ARG A 100 -1.20 19.55 -2.74
C ARG A 100 -0.30 18.75 -3.66
N GLU A 101 0.06 19.32 -4.81
CA GLU A 101 1.04 18.77 -5.75
C GLU A 101 2.24 19.69 -5.92
N LYS A 102 3.33 19.18 -6.50
CA LYS A 102 4.49 20.03 -6.80
C LYS A 102 4.09 21.12 -7.79
N THR A 103 4.62 22.33 -7.60
CA THR A 103 4.46 23.45 -8.52
C THR A 103 5.11 23.16 -9.87
N ASP A 104 4.49 23.65 -10.94
CA ASP A 104 4.88 23.44 -12.34
C ASP A 104 4.52 24.74 -13.10
N PHE A 105 5.54 25.47 -13.56
CA PHE A 105 5.37 26.78 -14.17
C PHE A 105 4.56 26.69 -15.48
N GLU A 106 4.89 25.72 -16.33
CA GLU A 106 4.27 25.49 -17.64
C GLU A 106 2.79 25.12 -17.51
N LYS A 107 2.43 24.37 -16.47
CA LYS A 107 1.04 23.99 -16.20
C LYS A 107 0.21 25.13 -15.64
N LYS A 108 0.73 25.83 -14.62
CA LYS A 108 0.01 26.92 -13.96
C LYS A 108 0.99 27.89 -13.30
N PRO A 109 1.31 29.02 -13.97
CA PRO A 109 2.34 29.94 -13.51
C PRO A 109 1.88 30.84 -12.35
N MET A 110 0.59 30.82 -11.99
CA MET A 110 0.02 31.71 -10.99
C MET A 110 -1.15 31.06 -10.26
N TYR A 111 -1.20 31.27 -8.94
CA TYR A 111 -2.33 30.91 -8.08
C TYR A 111 -2.84 32.13 -7.32
N LYS A 112 -4.15 32.21 -7.10
CA LYS A 112 -4.84 33.26 -6.35
C LYS A 112 -5.69 32.64 -5.25
N ILE A 113 -5.33 32.98 -4.02
CA ILE A 113 -6.06 32.57 -2.83
C ILE A 113 -6.43 33.77 -1.97
N THR A 114 -7.44 33.61 -1.15
CA THR A 114 -7.75 34.51 -0.03
C THR A 114 -7.33 33.79 1.25
N VAL A 115 -6.36 34.35 1.96
CA VAL A 115 -6.00 33.89 3.30
C VAL A 115 -6.95 34.49 4.32
N VAL A 116 -7.37 33.70 5.30
CA VAL A 116 -8.29 34.11 6.35
C VAL A 116 -7.69 33.78 7.71
N VAL A 117 -7.59 34.78 8.58
CA VAL A 117 -7.22 34.61 9.99
C VAL A 117 -8.44 34.89 10.83
N GLN A 118 -8.77 33.97 11.74
CA GLN A 118 -9.94 34.05 12.60
C GLN A 118 -9.54 33.97 14.08
N ASP A 119 -10.10 34.85 14.91
CA ASP A 119 -9.93 34.80 16.37
C ASP A 119 -10.93 33.83 17.06
N LYS A 120 -10.76 33.62 18.36
CA LYS A 120 -11.63 32.75 19.18
C LYS A 120 -13.09 33.21 19.30
N VAL A 121 -13.39 34.46 18.95
CA VAL A 121 -14.74 35.05 18.98
C VAL A 121 -15.29 35.29 17.58
N ASN A 122 -14.69 34.63 16.57
CA ASN A 122 -15.08 34.60 15.16
C ASN A 122 -14.91 35.91 14.38
N ASN A 123 -14.12 36.88 14.86
CA ASN A 123 -13.71 38.00 14.01
C ASN A 123 -12.71 37.51 12.99
N ARG A 124 -12.87 37.97 11.74
CA ARG A 124 -12.05 37.56 10.60
C ARG A 124 -11.32 38.76 10.02
N ALA A 125 -10.11 38.50 9.55
CA ALA A 125 -9.48 39.29 8.53
C ALA A 125 -9.18 38.41 7.33
N GLU A 126 -9.20 39.03 6.16
CA GLU A 126 -9.01 38.37 4.88
C GLU A 126 -8.02 39.17 4.05
N GLN A 127 -7.16 38.48 3.31
CA GLN A 127 -6.21 39.11 2.40
C GLN A 127 -6.07 38.27 1.14
N ASN A 128 -6.16 38.92 -0.02
CA ASN A 128 -5.86 38.26 -1.29
C ASN A 128 -4.35 38.13 -1.46
N VAL A 129 -3.90 36.93 -1.80
CA VAL A 129 -2.50 36.57 -2.00
C VAL A 129 -2.34 35.96 -3.37
N THR A 130 -1.37 36.46 -4.13
CA THR A 130 -0.98 35.89 -5.43
C THR A 130 0.34 35.14 -5.29
N LEU A 131 0.35 33.87 -5.69
CA LEU A 131 1.53 33.04 -5.74
C LEU A 131 2.00 32.96 -7.19
N ASN A 132 3.12 33.60 -7.50
CA ASN A 132 3.74 33.51 -8.82
C ASN A 132 4.72 32.33 -8.78
N ILE A 133 4.51 31.36 -9.64
CA ILE A 133 5.50 30.30 -9.82
C ILE A 133 6.62 30.92 -10.65
N THR A 134 7.84 30.88 -10.15
CA THR A 134 9.01 31.29 -10.91
C THR A 134 9.53 30.08 -11.66
N ASN A 135 9.55 30.19 -12.99
CA ASN A 135 10.27 29.25 -13.83
C ASN A 135 11.73 29.21 -13.35
N ILE A 136 12.15 28.04 -12.87
CA ILE A 136 13.56 27.79 -12.64
C ILE A 136 14.06 27.29 -13.97
N ASP A 137 14.82 28.13 -14.68
CA ASP A 137 15.46 27.77 -15.94
C ASP A 137 16.18 26.43 -15.75
N GLU A 138 15.55 25.35 -16.23
CA GLU A 138 16.01 23.98 -16.11
C GLU A 138 17.17 23.79 -17.07
N ALA A 139 18.24 24.59 -16.92
CA ALA A 139 19.39 24.71 -17.80
C ALA A 139 19.09 24.12 -19.18
N THR A 140 18.25 24.83 -19.97
CA THR A 140 17.63 24.32 -21.21
C THR A 140 18.51 23.25 -21.86
N ILE A 141 18.13 21.98 -21.72
CA ILE A 141 18.67 20.96 -22.61
C ILE A 141 18.32 21.44 -24.02
N PRO A 142 19.27 21.50 -24.97
CA PRO A 142 18.96 21.94 -26.32
C PRO A 142 17.76 21.14 -26.84
N VAL A 143 16.70 21.84 -27.22
CA VAL A 143 15.60 21.23 -27.97
C VAL A 143 16.18 20.79 -29.31
N ILE A 144 16.53 19.51 -29.40
CA ILE A 144 16.87 18.89 -30.67
C ILE A 144 15.57 18.76 -31.45
N THR A 145 15.42 19.60 -32.48
CA THR A 145 14.49 19.35 -33.57
C THR A 145 14.89 18.05 -34.25
N GLN A 146 14.21 16.97 -33.83
CA GLN A 146 14.19 15.62 -34.36
C GLN A 146 15.20 15.32 -35.47
N THR A 147 16.39 14.89 -35.06
CA THR A 147 17.17 13.86 -35.76
C THR A 147 18.08 13.16 -34.73
N ASP A 148 17.76 11.90 -34.40
CA ASP A 148 18.51 10.95 -33.56
C ASP A 148 18.92 11.36 -32.12
N ILE A 149 18.01 11.15 -31.16
CA ILE A 149 18.39 10.57 -29.85
C ILE A 149 17.54 9.31 -29.62
N ARG A 150 18.07 8.15 -30.02
CA ARG A 150 17.62 6.86 -29.48
C ARG A 150 18.26 6.70 -28.10
N GLY A 151 17.59 7.09 -27.01
CA GLY A 151 18.22 6.91 -25.69
C GLY A 151 17.45 7.28 -24.43
N SER A 152 16.22 7.78 -24.51
CA SER A 152 15.40 7.98 -23.30
C SER A 152 13.92 7.93 -23.64
N PHE A 153 13.12 7.52 -22.66
CA PHE A 153 11.67 7.67 -22.70
C PHE A 153 11.28 9.14 -22.77
N THR A 154 10.32 9.50 -23.63
CA THR A 154 9.57 10.76 -23.48
C THR A 154 8.84 10.76 -22.13
N GLU A 155 8.45 11.94 -21.63
CA GLU A 155 7.72 12.04 -20.37
C GLU A 155 6.41 11.21 -20.38
N ALA A 156 5.68 11.27 -21.49
CA ALA A 156 4.46 10.49 -21.68
C ALA A 156 4.72 8.98 -21.70
N GLU A 157 5.80 8.52 -22.35
CA GLU A 157 6.15 7.09 -22.32
C GLU A 157 6.65 6.67 -20.92
N SER A 158 7.34 7.55 -20.19
CA SER A 158 7.81 7.27 -18.83
C SER A 158 6.66 7.06 -17.84
N GLN A 159 5.51 7.71 -18.05
CA GLN A 159 4.31 7.50 -17.23
C GLN A 159 3.59 6.18 -17.54
N LYS A 160 3.84 5.63 -18.74
CA LYS A 160 3.23 4.37 -19.22
C LYS A 160 4.14 3.16 -19.00
N ALA A 161 5.39 3.38 -18.66
CA ALA A 161 6.37 2.32 -18.48
C ALA A 161 6.24 1.66 -17.11
N PHE A 162 6.34 0.33 -17.10
CA PHE A 162 6.55 -0.43 -15.89
C PHE A 162 7.91 -0.05 -15.28
N THR A 163 7.91 0.47 -14.07
CA THR A 163 9.08 1.12 -13.46
C THR A 163 9.46 0.45 -12.14
N THR A 164 10.73 0.04 -12.05
CA THR A 164 11.32 -0.60 -10.86
C THR A 164 12.66 0.02 -10.53
N VAL A 165 13.09 -0.08 -9.26
CA VAL A 165 14.42 0.35 -8.83
C VAL A 165 15.24 -0.85 -8.41
N TRP A 166 16.48 -0.92 -8.90
CA TRP A 166 17.39 -2.02 -8.69
C TRP A 166 18.68 -1.55 -8.03
N LYS A 167 19.24 -2.34 -7.13
CA LYS A 167 20.59 -2.17 -6.58
C LYS A 167 21.47 -3.31 -7.07
N THR A 168 22.39 -3.01 -7.98
CA THR A 168 23.13 -4.00 -8.77
C THR A 168 24.02 -4.91 -7.91
N ASP A 169 24.51 -4.41 -6.78
CA ASP A 169 25.43 -5.10 -5.87
C ASP A 169 24.74 -5.74 -4.66
N ASN A 170 23.41 -5.90 -4.71
CA ASN A 170 22.73 -6.86 -3.85
C ASN A 170 22.97 -8.28 -4.35
N GLU A 171 22.80 -9.26 -3.46
CA GLU A 171 22.90 -10.68 -3.79
C GLU A 171 22.03 -11.04 -5.02
N GLY A 172 22.58 -11.79 -5.96
CA GLY A 172 21.92 -12.25 -7.17
C GLY A 172 22.83 -13.14 -8.00
N VAL A 173 22.34 -13.57 -9.16
CA VAL A 173 23.09 -14.44 -10.09
C VAL A 173 23.97 -13.66 -11.06
N SER A 174 23.62 -12.42 -11.38
CA SER A 174 24.45 -11.55 -12.20
C SER A 174 25.53 -10.85 -11.37
N ASN A 175 26.59 -10.35 -12.01
CA ASN A 175 27.69 -9.67 -11.34
C ASN A 175 27.21 -8.40 -10.58
N ASP A 176 28.02 -7.88 -9.65
CA ASP A 176 27.69 -6.71 -8.81
C ASP A 176 27.39 -5.42 -9.57
N ASN A 177 27.79 -5.33 -10.85
CA ASN A 177 27.48 -4.23 -11.75
C ASN A 177 26.48 -4.62 -12.85
N GLN A 178 25.69 -5.68 -12.62
CA GLN A 178 24.71 -6.19 -13.56
C GLN A 178 23.35 -6.39 -12.91
N ILE A 179 22.32 -6.40 -13.75
CA ILE A 179 21.02 -6.96 -13.44
C ILE A 179 20.55 -7.84 -14.58
N LYS A 180 19.70 -8.81 -14.26
CA LYS A 180 18.99 -9.65 -15.21
C LYS A 180 17.49 -9.45 -15.08
N ILE A 181 16.82 -9.14 -16.19
CA ILE A 181 15.36 -9.15 -16.31
C ILE A 181 14.94 -10.53 -16.86
N PRO A 182 14.25 -11.36 -16.06
CA PRO A 182 13.84 -12.69 -16.49
C PRO A 182 12.44 -12.72 -17.11
N THR A 183 12.31 -13.37 -18.27
CA THR A 183 11.06 -13.58 -19.02
C THR A 183 10.73 -15.06 -19.18
N ILE A 184 9.48 -15.43 -19.43
CA ILE A 184 9.12 -16.84 -19.70
C ILE A 184 8.11 -16.95 -20.85
N GLY A 185 8.30 -17.97 -21.68
CA GLY A 185 7.50 -18.17 -22.90
C GLY A 185 7.89 -17.20 -24.02
N ASP A 186 6.97 -17.01 -24.95
CA ASP A 186 7.12 -16.19 -26.15
C ASP A 186 6.27 -14.90 -26.08
N GLY A 187 6.27 -14.11 -27.15
CA GLY A 187 5.41 -12.92 -27.27
C GLY A 187 6.03 -11.62 -26.77
N TYR A 188 7.32 -11.65 -26.43
CA TYR A 188 8.09 -10.47 -26.03
C TYR A 188 8.54 -9.66 -27.24
N ASP A 189 8.38 -8.35 -27.13
CA ASP A 189 8.94 -7.34 -28.02
C ASP A 189 8.91 -6.03 -27.23
N TYR A 190 9.85 -5.91 -26.31
CA TYR A 190 9.89 -4.84 -25.31
C TYR A 190 11.16 -3.99 -25.45
N ARG A 191 11.09 -2.82 -24.84
CA ARG A 191 12.21 -1.91 -24.68
C ARG A 191 12.49 -1.71 -23.20
N VAL A 192 13.76 -1.50 -22.90
CA VAL A 192 14.26 -1.24 -21.55
C VAL A 192 15.08 0.04 -21.57
N ASP A 193 14.74 0.98 -20.70
CA ASP A 193 15.63 2.06 -20.26
C ASP A 193 16.29 1.61 -18.96
N TRP A 194 17.62 1.54 -18.97
CA TRP A 194 18.40 1.02 -17.88
C TRP A 194 18.66 2.06 -16.77
N GLY A 195 18.28 3.32 -16.99
CA GLY A 195 18.49 4.39 -16.01
C GLY A 195 19.93 4.86 -15.89
N ASP A 196 20.81 4.43 -16.80
CA ASP A 196 22.22 4.86 -16.92
C ASP A 196 22.49 5.64 -18.22
N GLY A 197 21.43 6.10 -18.90
CA GLY A 197 21.49 6.76 -20.20
C GLY A 197 21.57 5.80 -21.39
N THR A 198 21.53 4.49 -21.15
CA THR A 198 21.45 3.47 -22.21
C THR A 198 20.05 2.86 -22.31
N MET A 199 19.68 2.45 -23.52
CA MET A 199 18.44 1.73 -23.78
C MET A 199 18.69 0.51 -24.65
N THR A 200 17.80 -0.48 -24.54
CA THR A 200 17.73 -1.62 -25.45
C THR A 200 16.32 -1.78 -25.97
N THR A 201 16.17 -2.00 -27.28
CA THR A 201 14.88 -2.12 -27.97
C THR A 201 14.76 -3.45 -28.69
N GLY A 202 13.54 -3.95 -28.90
CA GLY A 202 13.31 -5.19 -29.64
C GLY A 202 13.78 -6.42 -28.87
N VAL A 203 13.68 -6.37 -27.53
CA VAL A 203 14.06 -7.49 -26.66
C VAL A 203 12.95 -8.53 -26.69
N THR A 204 13.32 -9.80 -26.89
CA THR A 204 12.38 -10.91 -27.09
C THR A 204 12.54 -12.05 -26.07
N ALA A 205 13.47 -11.92 -25.13
CA ALA A 205 13.78 -12.95 -24.13
C ALA A 205 14.42 -12.32 -22.88
N ASP A 206 15.00 -13.16 -22.01
CA ASP A 206 15.88 -12.71 -20.91
C ASP A 206 16.93 -11.74 -21.41
N ILE A 207 17.21 -10.72 -20.60
CA ILE A 207 18.28 -9.77 -20.89
C ILE A 207 19.09 -9.47 -19.64
N VAL A 208 20.40 -9.34 -19.82
CA VAL A 208 21.34 -8.90 -18.80
C VAL A 208 21.93 -7.57 -19.25
N HIS A 209 21.94 -6.59 -18.37
CA HIS A 209 22.63 -5.32 -18.60
C HIS A 209 23.85 -5.19 -17.71
N THR A 210 24.90 -4.56 -18.24
CA THR A 210 26.15 -4.32 -17.51
C THR A 210 26.38 -2.83 -17.38
N TYR A 211 26.27 -2.33 -16.15
CA TYR A 211 26.53 -0.94 -15.81
C TYR A 211 28.04 -0.68 -15.70
N ALA A 212 28.47 0.52 -16.07
CA ALA A 212 29.86 0.94 -15.93
C ALA A 212 30.31 0.97 -14.45
N THR A 213 29.39 1.33 -13.55
CA THR A 213 29.59 1.31 -12.11
C THR A 213 28.48 0.52 -11.45
N LYS A 214 28.78 -0.18 -10.35
CA LYS A 214 27.71 -0.69 -9.48
C LYS A 214 26.95 0.46 -8.84
N GLY A 215 25.66 0.29 -8.58
CA GLY A 215 24.84 1.37 -8.05
C GLY A 215 23.36 1.04 -7.94
N ILE A 216 22.58 2.10 -7.78
CA ILE A 216 21.12 2.04 -7.77
C ILE A 216 20.62 2.67 -9.08
N TYR A 217 19.77 1.95 -9.79
CA TYR A 217 19.26 2.34 -11.09
C TYR A 217 17.74 2.21 -11.15
N THR A 218 17.09 3.18 -11.80
CA THR A 218 15.66 3.12 -12.10
C THR A 218 15.50 2.54 -13.49
N VAL A 219 14.88 1.37 -13.58
CA VAL A 219 14.69 0.62 -14.82
C VAL A 219 13.24 0.76 -15.24
N LYS A 220 13.03 1.12 -16.50
CA LYS A 220 11.71 1.31 -17.10
C LYS A 220 11.54 0.37 -18.29
N ILE A 221 10.38 -0.28 -18.37
CA ILE A 221 10.06 -1.26 -19.41
C ILE A 221 8.74 -0.87 -20.07
N ASP A 222 8.70 -0.91 -21.40
CA ASP A 222 7.48 -0.77 -22.18
C ASP A 222 7.47 -1.71 -23.40
N GLY A 223 6.38 -1.68 -24.17
CA GLY A 223 6.15 -2.61 -25.27
C GLY A 223 5.53 -3.93 -24.81
N LYS A 224 5.74 -5.00 -25.58
CA LYS A 224 5.14 -6.31 -25.28
C LYS A 224 5.99 -7.03 -24.24
N PHE A 225 5.58 -6.92 -22.97
CA PHE A 225 6.23 -7.54 -21.83
C PHE A 225 5.23 -8.36 -21.00
N PRO A 226 4.71 -9.48 -21.56
CA PRO A 226 3.53 -10.15 -21.02
C PRO A 226 3.72 -10.80 -19.63
N HIS A 227 4.96 -11.12 -19.23
CA HIS A 227 5.23 -11.87 -18.00
C HIS A 227 6.67 -11.68 -17.48
N LEU A 228 6.81 -11.09 -16.29
CA LEU A 228 8.06 -11.07 -15.52
C LEU A 228 8.13 -12.32 -14.64
N ALA A 229 9.20 -13.12 -14.70
CA ALA A 229 9.22 -14.40 -13.98
C ALA A 229 10.57 -14.67 -13.28
N PHE A 230 10.71 -14.27 -12.02
CA PHE A 230 11.90 -14.58 -11.22
C PHE A 230 11.99 -16.05 -10.85
N SER A 231 10.85 -16.70 -10.63
CA SER A 231 10.75 -18.15 -10.42
C SER A 231 10.26 -18.88 -11.66
N LYS A 232 11.11 -18.96 -12.69
CA LYS A 232 10.90 -19.91 -13.80
C LYS A 232 10.97 -21.35 -13.34
N ASN A 233 11.84 -21.60 -12.34
CA ASN A 233 12.03 -22.88 -11.66
C ASN A 233 12.06 -22.59 -10.16
N ARG A 234 11.12 -23.15 -9.40
CA ARG A 234 10.98 -22.88 -7.97
C ARG A 234 12.28 -23.11 -7.21
N GLY A 235 12.76 -22.09 -6.50
CA GLY A 235 13.99 -22.16 -5.70
C GLY A 235 15.29 -21.96 -6.48
N ALA A 236 15.25 -21.72 -7.79
CA ALA A 236 16.43 -21.33 -8.55
C ALA A 236 16.89 -19.92 -8.13
N ALA A 237 18.21 -19.73 -8.04
CA ALA A 237 18.78 -18.42 -7.79
C ALA A 237 18.43 -17.45 -8.94
N SER A 238 18.12 -16.21 -8.59
CA SER A 238 17.80 -15.14 -9.54
C SER A 238 18.28 -13.79 -8.98
N ASP A 239 18.11 -12.72 -9.76
CA ASP A 239 18.39 -11.35 -9.31
C ASP A 239 17.23 -10.72 -8.52
N SER A 240 16.27 -11.50 -8.02
CA SER A 240 15.08 -10.97 -7.34
C SER A 240 15.41 -10.06 -6.15
N LYS A 241 16.47 -10.38 -5.38
CA LYS A 241 16.95 -9.55 -4.25
C LYS A 241 17.60 -8.24 -4.69
N LYS A 242 17.92 -8.07 -5.97
CA LYS A 242 18.42 -6.81 -6.55
C LYS A 242 17.30 -5.80 -6.78
N VAL A 243 16.04 -6.23 -6.90
CA VAL A 243 14.89 -5.32 -6.92
C VAL A 243 14.66 -4.76 -5.52
N ILE A 244 14.68 -3.43 -5.39
CA ILE A 244 14.49 -2.73 -4.12
C ILE A 244 13.23 -1.89 -4.08
N SER A 245 12.62 -1.56 -5.23
CA SER A 245 11.34 -0.83 -5.26
C SER A 245 10.50 -1.12 -6.50
N MET A 246 9.18 -1.12 -6.31
CA MET A 246 8.15 -1.04 -7.36
C MET A 246 7.60 0.39 -7.42
N GLU A 247 7.79 1.10 -8.53
CA GLU A 247 7.42 2.52 -8.63
C GLU A 247 6.19 2.78 -9.51
N HIS A 248 6.02 2.04 -10.60
CA HIS A 248 4.84 2.15 -11.47
C HIS A 248 4.55 0.82 -12.17
N TRP A 249 3.28 0.45 -12.28
CA TRP A 249 2.83 -0.71 -13.05
C TRP A 249 2.80 -0.44 -14.56
N GLY A 250 2.52 0.80 -14.95
CA GLY A 250 2.43 1.22 -16.34
C GLY A 250 1.25 0.59 -17.09
N GLU A 251 1.32 0.60 -18.41
CA GLU A 251 0.26 0.09 -19.32
C GLU A 251 0.55 -1.32 -19.83
N ILE A 252 1.43 -2.09 -19.16
CA ILE A 252 1.74 -3.45 -19.57
C ILE A 252 0.48 -4.32 -19.50
N GLU A 253 0.15 -4.97 -20.62
CA GLU A 253 -0.89 -5.99 -20.68
C GLU A 253 -0.35 -7.34 -20.18
N TRP A 254 -0.44 -7.58 -18.88
CA TRP A 254 0.03 -8.82 -18.27
C TRP A 254 -0.84 -9.99 -18.68
N THR A 255 -0.23 -11.07 -19.16
CA THR A 255 -0.94 -12.34 -19.43
C THR A 255 -0.77 -13.35 -18.30
N SER A 256 0.22 -13.15 -17.43
CA SER A 256 0.47 -13.96 -16.24
C SER A 256 1.28 -13.16 -15.23
N MET A 257 1.02 -13.41 -13.95
CA MET A 257 1.84 -12.91 -12.84
C MET A 257 2.56 -14.04 -12.08
N ALA A 258 2.53 -15.26 -12.63
CA ALA A 258 3.11 -16.44 -11.99
C ALA A 258 4.62 -16.27 -11.72
N GLY A 259 5.04 -16.29 -10.45
CA GLY A 259 6.43 -16.10 -10.04
C GLY A 259 7.00 -14.71 -10.33
N ALA A 260 6.15 -13.73 -10.68
CA ALA A 260 6.54 -12.34 -10.81
C ALA A 260 6.80 -11.77 -9.42
N PHE A 261 8.02 -11.36 -9.12
CA PHE A 261 8.48 -10.89 -7.79
C PHE A 261 8.77 -11.97 -6.73
N ASP A 262 8.84 -13.25 -7.11
CA ASP A 262 9.27 -14.29 -6.18
C ASP A 262 10.72 -14.03 -5.69
N GLY A 263 10.89 -14.02 -4.37
CA GLY A 263 12.16 -13.80 -3.69
C GLY A 263 12.62 -12.34 -3.66
N CYS A 264 11.80 -11.38 -4.12
CA CYS A 264 12.07 -9.94 -4.07
C CYS A 264 12.02 -9.37 -2.63
N SER A 265 12.80 -9.97 -1.73
CA SER A 265 12.80 -9.71 -0.28
C SER A 265 13.23 -8.30 0.11
N ASN A 266 13.88 -7.56 -0.79
CA ASN A 266 14.26 -6.17 -0.58
C ASN A 266 13.26 -5.16 -1.15
N MET A 267 12.30 -5.60 -1.96
CA MET A 267 11.38 -4.73 -2.67
C MET A 267 10.32 -4.15 -1.72
N VAL A 268 10.25 -2.82 -1.69
CA VAL A 268 9.06 -2.08 -1.21
C VAL A 268 8.16 -1.75 -2.40
N GLY A 269 6.88 -1.49 -2.17
CA GLY A 269 6.00 -1.00 -3.23
C GLY A 269 5.54 0.42 -2.95
N ASN A 270 5.80 1.30 -3.92
CA ASN A 270 5.54 2.73 -3.91
C ASN A 270 4.58 3.16 -5.04
N ALA A 271 4.16 2.21 -5.87
CA ALA A 271 3.32 2.49 -7.03
C ALA A 271 1.95 3.05 -6.62
N ARG A 272 1.52 4.08 -7.36
CA ARG A 272 0.23 4.76 -7.19
C ARG A 272 -0.79 4.38 -8.27
N ASP A 273 -0.32 3.73 -9.33
CA ASP A 273 -1.13 3.11 -10.36
C ASP A 273 -1.35 1.63 -10.04
N LYS A 274 -2.09 0.95 -10.91
CA LYS A 274 -2.41 -0.48 -10.78
C LYS A 274 -2.17 -1.23 -12.08
N PRO A 275 -1.85 -2.53 -12.01
CA PRO A 275 -1.63 -3.32 -13.21
C PRO A 275 -2.93 -3.54 -13.98
N ASN A 276 -2.83 -3.62 -15.31
CA ASN A 276 -3.88 -4.20 -16.13
C ASN A 276 -3.82 -5.73 -16.03
N LEU A 277 -4.74 -6.31 -15.25
CA LEU A 277 -4.83 -7.74 -14.98
C LEU A 277 -5.91 -8.45 -15.81
N SER A 278 -6.52 -7.77 -16.79
CA SER A 278 -7.66 -8.28 -17.55
C SER A 278 -7.41 -9.60 -18.28
N LYS A 279 -6.15 -9.95 -18.55
CA LYS A 279 -5.73 -11.22 -19.19
C LYS A 279 -5.07 -12.21 -18.22
N VAL A 280 -4.92 -11.87 -16.93
CA VAL A 280 -4.23 -12.70 -15.94
C VAL A 280 -5.21 -13.69 -15.32
N THR A 281 -4.93 -14.98 -15.48
CA THR A 281 -5.64 -16.07 -14.79
C THR A 281 -4.79 -16.74 -13.70
N ASN A 282 -3.45 -16.57 -13.76
CA ASN A 282 -2.50 -17.22 -12.87
C ASN A 282 -1.60 -16.19 -12.16
N MET A 283 -1.64 -16.18 -10.83
CA MET A 283 -0.82 -15.36 -9.95
C MET A 283 0.03 -16.18 -8.97
N GLU A 284 0.23 -17.46 -9.25
CA GLU A 284 0.96 -18.33 -8.34
C GLU A 284 2.35 -17.76 -8.00
N TYR A 285 2.74 -17.82 -6.75
CA TYR A 285 4.07 -17.42 -6.26
C TYR A 285 4.48 -15.95 -6.47
N MET A 286 3.59 -15.07 -6.94
CA MET A 286 3.95 -13.69 -7.31
C MET A 286 4.76 -13.00 -6.19
N PHE A 287 4.19 -12.81 -4.99
CA PHE A 287 4.89 -12.14 -3.90
C PHE A 287 5.55 -13.08 -2.90
N VAL A 288 5.92 -14.29 -3.32
CA VAL A 288 6.55 -15.22 -2.39
C VAL A 288 7.88 -14.69 -1.89
N GLY A 289 8.05 -14.62 -0.57
CA GLY A 289 9.27 -14.12 0.05
C GLY A 289 9.56 -12.64 -0.23
N ALA A 290 8.62 -11.87 -0.78
CA ALA A 290 8.69 -10.42 -0.93
C ALA A 290 8.53 -9.74 0.45
N ALA A 291 9.50 -9.97 1.33
CA ALA A 291 9.38 -9.78 2.77
C ALA A 291 9.05 -8.34 3.19
N LYS A 292 9.46 -7.33 2.40
CA LYS A 292 9.20 -5.90 2.67
C LYS A 292 8.00 -5.32 1.92
N PHE A 293 7.37 -6.11 1.04
CA PHE A 293 6.25 -5.64 0.24
C PHE A 293 5.02 -5.43 1.12
N ASN A 294 4.43 -4.24 1.04
CA ASN A 294 3.22 -3.86 1.77
C ASN A 294 2.46 -2.73 1.04
N GLN A 295 2.54 -2.69 -0.30
CA GLN A 295 1.81 -1.71 -1.10
C GLN A 295 0.32 -2.02 -1.06
N ASP A 296 -0.50 -0.98 -1.06
CA ASP A 296 -1.95 -1.12 -1.25
C ASP A 296 -2.22 -1.74 -2.63
N ILE A 297 -2.95 -2.85 -2.61
CA ILE A 297 -3.38 -3.62 -3.78
C ILE A 297 -4.89 -3.92 -3.72
N GLY A 298 -5.62 -3.27 -2.81
CA GLY A 298 -7.04 -3.55 -2.59
C GLY A 298 -7.93 -3.20 -3.79
N ASP A 299 -7.47 -2.29 -4.65
CA ASP A 299 -8.20 -1.83 -5.84
C ASP A 299 -7.87 -2.58 -7.14
N TRP A 300 -7.08 -3.66 -7.03
CA TRP A 300 -6.74 -4.53 -8.14
C TRP A 300 -7.94 -5.32 -8.61
N ASP A 301 -8.12 -5.38 -9.93
CA ASP A 301 -9.11 -6.25 -10.56
C ASP A 301 -8.55 -7.66 -10.71
N VAL A 302 -8.92 -8.56 -9.80
CA VAL A 302 -8.52 -9.98 -9.81
C VAL A 302 -9.63 -10.90 -10.29
N SER A 303 -10.71 -10.37 -10.91
CA SER A 303 -11.91 -11.16 -11.21
C SER A 303 -11.69 -12.31 -12.19
N ASN A 304 -10.62 -12.27 -13.00
CA ASN A 304 -10.28 -13.32 -13.96
C ASN A 304 -9.32 -14.39 -13.39
N VAL A 305 -8.81 -14.19 -12.18
CA VAL A 305 -7.81 -15.06 -11.57
C VAL A 305 -8.45 -16.36 -11.10
N THR A 306 -7.85 -17.49 -11.46
CA THR A 306 -8.30 -18.83 -11.07
C THR A 306 -7.30 -19.54 -10.14
N ASN A 307 -6.04 -19.12 -10.14
CA ASN A 307 -4.94 -19.71 -9.35
C ASN A 307 -4.19 -18.63 -8.55
N MET A 308 -4.28 -18.73 -7.21
CA MET A 308 -3.59 -17.86 -6.24
C MET A 308 -2.61 -18.63 -5.35
N LEU A 309 -2.11 -19.78 -5.83
CA LEU A 309 -1.16 -20.63 -5.12
C LEU A 309 0.00 -19.82 -4.54
N CYS A 310 0.07 -19.75 -3.22
CA CYS A 310 1.14 -19.10 -2.47
C CYS A 310 1.35 -17.61 -2.81
N LEU A 311 0.34 -16.91 -3.35
CA LEU A 311 0.43 -15.53 -3.85
C LEU A 311 1.15 -14.56 -2.88
N LEU A 312 0.82 -14.57 -1.59
CA LEU A 312 1.39 -13.71 -0.54
C LEU A 312 2.20 -14.50 0.51
N GLY A 313 2.71 -15.68 0.13
CA GLY A 313 3.49 -16.53 1.03
C GLY A 313 4.79 -15.86 1.47
N SER A 314 5.00 -15.73 2.78
CA SER A 314 6.20 -15.13 3.38
C SER A 314 6.44 -13.66 2.99
N ALA A 315 5.41 -12.96 2.52
CA ALA A 315 5.36 -11.50 2.41
C ALA A 315 5.19 -10.89 3.81
N LYS A 316 6.26 -10.92 4.62
CA LYS A 316 6.21 -10.72 6.08
C LYS A 316 5.65 -9.38 6.55
N GLU A 317 5.74 -8.34 5.73
CA GLU A 317 5.21 -7.01 6.04
C GLU A 317 3.80 -6.75 5.50
N PHE A 318 3.28 -7.63 4.64
CA PHE A 318 2.01 -7.39 3.95
C PHE A 318 0.81 -7.50 4.91
N ASN A 319 0.05 -6.42 5.02
CA ASN A 319 -1.19 -6.36 5.79
C ASN A 319 -2.16 -5.30 5.23
N GLN A 320 -2.21 -5.15 3.90
CA GLN A 320 -3.14 -4.22 3.25
C GLN A 320 -4.52 -4.85 3.08
N ASP A 321 -5.55 -4.01 3.09
CA ASP A 321 -6.93 -4.43 2.89
C ASP A 321 -7.12 -4.97 1.46
N ILE A 322 -7.55 -6.22 1.38
CA ILE A 322 -7.87 -6.94 0.14
C ILE A 322 -9.26 -7.58 0.22
N GLY A 323 -10.08 -7.18 1.20
CA GLY A 323 -11.42 -7.72 1.40
C GLY A 323 -12.34 -7.46 0.20
N ALA A 324 -12.09 -6.38 -0.56
CA ALA A 324 -12.87 -6.01 -1.74
C ALA A 324 -12.52 -6.81 -3.02
N TRP A 325 -11.54 -7.71 -2.98
CA TRP A 325 -11.18 -8.52 -4.14
C TRP A 325 -12.31 -9.46 -4.57
N ASN A 326 -12.62 -9.47 -5.86
CA ASN A 326 -13.51 -10.47 -6.44
C ASN A 326 -12.74 -11.77 -6.72
N VAL A 327 -12.83 -12.72 -5.79
CA VAL A 327 -12.19 -14.04 -5.88
C VAL A 327 -13.12 -15.17 -6.36
N SER A 328 -14.30 -14.85 -6.89
CA SER A 328 -15.34 -15.85 -7.23
C SER A 328 -14.92 -16.89 -8.27
N ASN A 329 -13.89 -16.60 -9.08
CA ASN A 329 -13.33 -17.51 -10.09
C ASN A 329 -12.13 -18.32 -9.58
N VAL A 330 -11.65 -18.06 -8.36
CA VAL A 330 -10.51 -18.75 -7.79
C VAL A 330 -10.87 -20.18 -7.42
N THR A 331 -10.04 -21.12 -7.88
CA THR A 331 -10.19 -22.56 -7.60
C THR A 331 -9.08 -23.10 -6.70
N ASN A 332 -7.93 -22.43 -6.68
CA ASN A 332 -6.75 -22.82 -5.91
C ASN A 332 -6.27 -21.66 -5.03
N MET A 333 -6.37 -21.83 -3.71
CA MET A 333 -5.86 -20.91 -2.68
C MET A 333 -4.78 -21.55 -1.80
N THR A 334 -4.17 -22.64 -2.27
CA THR A 334 -3.13 -23.35 -1.52
C THR A 334 -2.03 -22.39 -1.10
N ALA A 335 -1.68 -22.40 0.18
CA ALA A 335 -0.59 -21.62 0.76
C ALA A 335 -0.67 -20.09 0.55
N ILE A 336 -1.83 -19.51 0.19
CA ILE A 336 -1.98 -18.11 -0.21
C ILE A 336 -1.31 -17.11 0.77
N PHE A 337 -1.41 -17.32 2.09
CA PHE A 337 -0.76 -16.51 3.13
C PHE A 337 0.32 -17.27 3.92
N PHE A 338 0.91 -18.32 3.36
CA PHE A 338 1.90 -19.18 4.05
C PHE A 338 3.03 -18.36 4.71
N GLY A 339 3.13 -18.41 6.04
CA GLY A 339 4.16 -17.71 6.80
C GLY A 339 4.07 -16.19 6.74
N ASN A 340 2.93 -15.63 6.35
CA ASN A 340 2.67 -14.20 6.44
C ASN A 340 2.33 -13.83 7.90
N VAL A 341 3.33 -13.40 8.64
CA VAL A 341 3.22 -13.20 10.10
C VAL A 341 2.50 -11.90 10.51
N LYS A 342 2.14 -11.03 9.56
CA LYS A 342 1.49 -9.72 9.84
C LYS A 342 0.08 -9.58 9.25
N PHE A 343 -0.34 -10.50 8.39
CA PHE A 343 -1.65 -10.42 7.77
C PHE A 343 -2.78 -10.70 8.77
N ASN A 344 -3.72 -9.76 8.88
CA ASN A 344 -4.90 -9.84 9.75
C ASN A 344 -6.06 -8.97 9.25
N GLN A 345 -6.44 -9.15 7.98
CA GLN A 345 -7.53 -8.38 7.36
C GLN A 345 -8.85 -9.17 7.35
N ASP A 346 -9.96 -8.43 7.31
CA ASP A 346 -11.31 -8.97 7.10
C ASP A 346 -11.46 -9.49 5.66
N LEU A 347 -11.91 -10.74 5.51
CA LEU A 347 -12.11 -11.41 4.22
C LEU A 347 -13.56 -11.86 4.02
N THR A 348 -14.51 -11.28 4.75
CA THR A 348 -15.94 -11.66 4.72
C THR A 348 -16.53 -11.57 3.33
N SER A 349 -16.07 -10.62 2.50
CA SER A 349 -16.62 -10.40 1.14
C SER A 349 -16.07 -11.35 0.08
N TRP A 350 -15.12 -12.23 0.42
CA TRP A 350 -14.57 -13.18 -0.53
C TRP A 350 -15.55 -14.33 -0.81
N ASP A 351 -16.01 -14.43 -2.06
CA ASP A 351 -16.71 -15.61 -2.56
C ASP A 351 -15.73 -16.75 -2.85
N VAL A 352 -15.55 -17.66 -1.88
CA VAL A 352 -14.69 -18.83 -2.00
C VAL A 352 -15.44 -20.10 -2.47
N SER A 353 -16.70 -19.98 -2.90
CA SER A 353 -17.56 -21.12 -3.25
C SER A 353 -17.04 -21.97 -4.40
N ASN A 354 -16.06 -21.47 -5.17
CA ASN A 354 -15.40 -22.20 -6.25
C ASN A 354 -14.01 -22.75 -5.90
N VAL A 355 -13.50 -22.51 -4.69
CA VAL A 355 -12.24 -23.07 -4.22
C VAL A 355 -12.36 -24.59 -4.04
N ARG A 356 -11.29 -25.32 -4.35
CA ARG A 356 -11.17 -26.77 -4.16
C ARG A 356 -10.07 -27.15 -3.18
N ASP A 357 -9.00 -26.37 -3.13
CA ASP A 357 -7.83 -26.64 -2.28
C ASP A 357 -7.48 -25.41 -1.44
N MET A 358 -7.48 -25.59 -0.12
CA MET A 358 -7.10 -24.60 0.90
C MET A 358 -5.90 -25.09 1.74
N THR A 359 -5.16 -26.08 1.25
CA THR A 359 -3.96 -26.61 1.91
C THR A 359 -3.05 -25.47 2.33
N LYS A 360 -2.71 -25.38 3.62
CA LYS A 360 -1.79 -24.37 4.18
C LYS A 360 -2.18 -22.90 3.96
N ALA A 361 -3.44 -22.56 3.66
CA ALA A 361 -3.84 -21.19 3.31
C ALA A 361 -3.38 -20.13 4.34
N PHE A 362 -3.45 -20.44 5.65
CA PHE A 362 -3.00 -19.61 6.77
C PHE A 362 -1.90 -20.27 7.61
N TYR A 363 -1.10 -21.17 7.00
CA TYR A 363 -0.01 -21.86 7.69
C TYR A 363 1.01 -20.88 8.25
N LYS A 364 1.26 -20.90 9.57
CA LYS A 364 2.16 -19.98 10.29
C LYS A 364 1.80 -18.49 10.11
N THR A 365 0.54 -18.18 9.85
CA THR A 365 0.02 -16.80 9.80
C THR A 365 -0.34 -16.36 11.23
N SER A 366 0.68 -16.20 12.07
CA SER A 366 0.58 -16.29 13.54
C SER A 366 -0.40 -15.32 14.20
N ILE A 367 -0.68 -14.17 13.59
CA ILE A 367 -1.58 -13.15 14.16
C ILE A 367 -2.94 -13.09 13.46
N PHE A 368 -3.18 -13.94 12.47
CA PHE A 368 -4.42 -13.91 11.70
C PHE A 368 -5.60 -14.33 12.56
N ASN A 369 -6.60 -13.45 12.59
CA ASN A 369 -7.91 -13.65 13.16
C ASN A 369 -8.94 -12.77 12.42
N GLY A 370 -8.72 -12.54 11.12
CA GLY A 370 -9.64 -11.79 10.27
C GLY A 370 -10.89 -12.61 9.96
N ASN A 371 -12.03 -11.94 9.77
CA ASN A 371 -13.31 -12.62 9.62
C ASN A 371 -13.36 -13.45 8.32
N ILE A 372 -13.76 -14.72 8.46
CA ILE A 372 -13.97 -15.71 7.40
C ILE A 372 -15.19 -16.61 7.71
N GLU A 373 -16.08 -16.17 8.62
CA GLU A 373 -17.25 -16.92 9.08
C GLU A 373 -18.19 -17.29 7.91
N GLU A 374 -18.41 -16.33 6.99
CA GLU A 374 -19.37 -16.45 5.88
C GLU A 374 -18.84 -17.21 4.65
N TRP A 375 -17.65 -17.82 4.74
CA TRP A 375 -17.07 -18.55 3.60
C TRP A 375 -17.85 -19.83 3.27
N ASP A 376 -18.34 -19.93 2.04
CA ASP A 376 -18.86 -21.20 1.49
C ASP A 376 -17.71 -22.13 1.10
N VAL A 377 -17.32 -23.01 2.02
CA VAL A 377 -16.28 -24.03 1.80
C VAL A 377 -16.81 -25.36 1.28
N SER A 378 -18.09 -25.44 0.87
CA SER A 378 -18.76 -26.70 0.54
C SER A 378 -18.13 -27.50 -0.60
N LYS A 379 -17.32 -26.87 -1.47
CA LYS A 379 -16.61 -27.54 -2.56
C LYS A 379 -15.14 -27.87 -2.25
N VAL A 380 -14.63 -27.48 -1.09
CA VAL A 380 -13.23 -27.74 -0.70
C VAL A 380 -13.05 -29.22 -0.38
N THR A 381 -11.96 -29.82 -0.88
CA THR A 381 -11.63 -31.23 -0.63
C THR A 381 -10.39 -31.39 0.25
N ASN A 382 -9.50 -30.38 0.33
CA ASN A 382 -8.30 -30.44 1.16
C ASN A 382 -8.15 -29.15 2.01
N MET A 383 -8.08 -29.33 3.33
CA MET A 383 -7.81 -28.28 4.33
C MET A 383 -6.60 -28.61 5.21
N SER A 384 -5.75 -29.54 4.78
CA SER A 384 -4.58 -29.96 5.54
C SER A 384 -3.68 -28.76 5.88
N ASN A 385 -3.28 -28.70 7.15
CA ASN A 385 -2.43 -27.65 7.72
C ASN A 385 -2.95 -26.20 7.52
N MET A 386 -4.24 -25.98 7.23
CA MET A 386 -4.77 -24.65 6.88
C MET A 386 -4.45 -23.58 7.93
N PHE A 387 -4.61 -23.89 9.22
CA PHE A 387 -4.35 -23.00 10.37
C PHE A 387 -3.20 -23.50 11.25
N PHE A 388 -2.30 -24.32 10.71
CA PHE A 388 -1.13 -24.81 11.44
C PHE A 388 -0.34 -23.62 11.99
N ASP A 389 -0.14 -23.55 13.31
CA ASP A 389 0.59 -22.49 14.01
C ASP A 389 0.03 -21.07 13.74
N ALA A 390 -1.25 -20.96 13.37
CA ALA A 390 -2.02 -19.71 13.32
C ALA A 390 -2.48 -19.34 14.75
N LYS A 391 -1.51 -18.94 15.57
CA LYS A 391 -1.66 -18.86 17.05
C LYS A 391 -2.83 -18.03 17.56
N ALA A 392 -3.20 -16.96 16.84
CA ALA A 392 -4.27 -16.04 17.21
C ALA A 392 -5.64 -16.40 16.62
N PHE A 393 -5.72 -17.39 15.74
CA PHE A 393 -6.94 -17.72 15.02
C PHE A 393 -8.00 -18.30 15.97
N ASN A 394 -9.18 -17.67 16.00
CA ASN A 394 -10.32 -18.09 16.82
C ASN A 394 -11.66 -17.55 16.25
N GLN A 395 -11.79 -17.46 14.92
CA GLN A 395 -13.06 -17.08 14.29
C GLN A 395 -14.06 -18.23 14.35
N ASP A 396 -15.35 -17.91 14.47
CA ASP A 396 -16.41 -18.91 14.40
C ASP A 396 -16.48 -19.49 12.98
N ILE A 397 -16.29 -20.80 12.89
CA ILE A 397 -16.36 -21.61 11.66
C ILE A 397 -17.28 -22.82 11.85
N SER A 398 -18.11 -22.79 12.90
CA SER A 398 -19.06 -23.87 13.22
C SER A 398 -20.09 -24.10 12.11
N ASN A 399 -20.37 -23.06 11.31
CA ASN A 399 -21.31 -23.08 10.19
C ASN A 399 -20.72 -23.62 8.87
N TRP A 400 -19.41 -23.88 8.81
CA TRP A 400 -18.78 -24.37 7.59
C TRP A 400 -19.28 -25.76 7.18
N ASN A 401 -19.68 -25.89 5.91
CA ASN A 401 -20.00 -27.20 5.34
C ASN A 401 -18.73 -27.92 4.87
N VAL A 402 -18.23 -28.84 5.70
CA VAL A 402 -17.00 -29.61 5.43
C VAL A 402 -17.26 -31.03 4.87
N SER A 403 -18.48 -31.34 4.44
CA SER A 403 -18.88 -32.71 4.06
C SER A 403 -18.12 -33.29 2.86
N ASN A 404 -17.46 -32.46 2.05
CA ASN A 404 -16.65 -32.86 0.90
C ASN A 404 -15.14 -32.92 1.19
N VAL A 405 -14.70 -32.53 2.40
CA VAL A 405 -13.28 -32.54 2.76
C VAL A 405 -12.82 -33.97 3.01
N THR A 406 -11.67 -34.33 2.42
CA THR A 406 -11.07 -35.66 2.55
C THR A 406 -9.78 -35.65 3.38
N ASP A 407 -9.11 -34.50 3.53
CA ASP A 407 -7.90 -34.33 4.35
C ASP A 407 -7.97 -33.04 5.19
N MET A 408 -7.88 -33.20 6.51
CA MET A 408 -7.79 -32.14 7.52
C MET A 408 -6.58 -32.32 8.45
N SER A 409 -5.59 -33.10 8.02
CA SER A 409 -4.40 -33.38 8.84
C SER A 409 -3.72 -32.08 9.28
N ASN A 410 -3.44 -32.00 10.58
CA ASN A 410 -2.81 -30.85 11.24
C ASN A 410 -3.50 -29.50 11.01
N MET A 411 -4.81 -29.46 10.68
CA MET A 411 -5.52 -28.22 10.35
C MET A 411 -5.37 -27.14 11.43
N PHE A 412 -5.50 -27.49 12.72
CA PHE A 412 -5.34 -26.58 13.87
C PHE A 412 -4.12 -26.91 14.74
N PHE A 413 -3.15 -27.65 14.21
CA PHE A 413 -1.93 -28.00 14.95
C PHE A 413 -1.24 -26.72 15.44
N LYS A 414 -0.98 -26.57 16.74
CA LYS A 414 -0.43 -25.35 17.36
C LYS A 414 -1.26 -24.05 17.18
N ALA A 415 -2.54 -24.13 16.79
CA ALA A 415 -3.44 -22.98 16.80
C ALA A 415 -3.89 -22.65 18.24
N SER A 416 -2.98 -22.04 19.02
CA SER A 416 -3.09 -21.97 20.48
C SER A 416 -4.31 -21.23 21.04
N ALA A 417 -4.91 -20.29 20.29
CA ALA A 417 -6.10 -19.56 20.71
C ALA A 417 -7.42 -20.18 20.23
N PHE A 418 -7.35 -21.21 19.39
CA PHE A 418 -8.54 -21.78 18.75
C PHE A 418 -9.41 -22.52 19.77
N ASN A 419 -10.67 -22.09 19.89
CA ASN A 419 -11.65 -22.61 20.84
C ASN A 419 -13.08 -22.44 20.30
N GLN A 420 -13.41 -23.14 19.22
CA GLN A 420 -14.74 -23.10 18.61
C GLN A 420 -15.43 -24.47 18.73
N ASP A 421 -16.76 -24.46 18.82
CA ASP A 421 -17.56 -25.67 18.82
C ASP A 421 -17.73 -26.19 17.38
N LEU A 422 -17.18 -27.38 17.11
CA LEU A 422 -17.21 -28.03 15.80
C LEU A 422 -17.99 -29.35 15.81
N GLU A 423 -18.84 -29.59 16.82
CA GLU A 423 -19.62 -30.84 16.91
C GLU A 423 -20.57 -31.02 15.72
N SER A 424 -21.02 -29.93 15.09
CA SER A 424 -21.93 -29.91 13.94
C SER A 424 -21.30 -30.37 12.63
N TRP A 425 -19.97 -30.44 12.53
CA TRP A 425 -19.28 -30.74 11.28
C TRP A 425 -19.53 -32.18 10.81
N ASP A 426 -20.03 -32.32 9.57
CA ASP A 426 -20.08 -33.62 8.89
C ASP A 426 -18.70 -33.98 8.34
N VAL A 427 -17.98 -34.81 9.10
CA VAL A 427 -16.64 -35.30 8.72
C VAL A 427 -16.65 -36.69 8.10
N SER A 428 -17.80 -37.17 7.61
CA SER A 428 -17.96 -38.53 7.08
C SER A 428 -17.01 -38.86 5.92
N SER A 429 -16.70 -37.87 5.06
CA SER A 429 -15.77 -38.00 3.92
C SER A 429 -14.29 -37.93 4.28
N VAL A 430 -13.94 -37.44 5.48
CA VAL A 430 -12.53 -37.21 5.85
C VAL A 430 -11.80 -38.54 6.05
N THR A 431 -10.68 -38.72 5.36
CA THR A 431 -9.84 -39.92 5.41
C THR A 431 -8.57 -39.73 6.23
N ASN A 432 -8.17 -38.48 6.49
CA ASN A 432 -6.99 -38.13 7.27
C ASN A 432 -7.27 -36.94 8.20
N MET A 433 -7.16 -37.16 9.52
CA MET A 433 -7.29 -36.14 10.58
C MET A 433 -6.06 -36.09 11.50
N ASP A 434 -4.94 -36.68 11.06
CA ASP A 434 -3.75 -36.82 11.90
C ASP A 434 -3.33 -35.47 12.49
N GLY A 435 -3.27 -35.40 13.82
CA GLY A 435 -2.79 -34.23 14.55
C GLY A 435 -3.66 -32.97 14.42
N ILE A 436 -4.95 -33.08 14.03
CA ILE A 436 -5.84 -31.94 13.79
C ILE A 436 -5.82 -30.89 14.93
N PHE A 437 -5.83 -31.32 16.19
CA PHE A 437 -5.81 -30.45 17.39
C PHE A 437 -4.54 -30.60 18.24
N THR A 438 -3.49 -31.25 17.74
CA THR A 438 -2.27 -31.42 18.53
C THR A 438 -1.65 -30.06 18.84
N GLU A 439 -1.37 -29.80 20.13
CA GLU A 439 -0.89 -28.51 20.65
C GLU A 439 -1.87 -27.32 20.44
N ALA A 440 -3.15 -27.56 20.13
CA ALA A 440 -4.21 -26.55 20.18
C ALA A 440 -4.70 -26.34 21.63
N ILE A 441 -3.84 -25.73 22.45
CA ILE A 441 -4.03 -25.66 23.92
C ILE A 441 -5.23 -24.84 24.39
N GLY A 442 -5.83 -24.02 23.53
CA GLY A 442 -7.01 -23.21 23.84
C GLY A 442 -8.33 -23.96 23.69
N LEU A 443 -8.33 -25.16 23.10
CA LEU A 443 -9.54 -25.91 22.82
C LEU A 443 -10.10 -26.54 24.11
N ASP A 444 -11.26 -26.05 24.56
CA ASP A 444 -11.91 -26.51 25.79
C ASP A 444 -12.67 -27.83 25.60
N ALA A 445 -13.22 -28.06 24.40
CA ALA A 445 -14.00 -29.25 24.07
C ALA A 445 -13.52 -29.87 22.75
N ILE A 446 -13.17 -31.16 22.80
CA ILE A 446 -12.82 -31.93 21.61
C ILE A 446 -14.10 -32.52 21.02
N PRO A 447 -14.42 -32.27 19.74
CA PRO A 447 -15.61 -32.83 19.10
C PRO A 447 -15.64 -34.37 19.15
N SER A 448 -16.82 -34.95 19.29
CA SER A 448 -17.00 -36.39 19.50
C SER A 448 -16.48 -37.22 18.32
N TRP A 449 -16.47 -36.65 17.11
CA TRP A 449 -15.99 -37.29 15.90
C TRP A 449 -14.46 -37.51 15.86
N VAL A 450 -13.68 -36.75 16.63
CA VAL A 450 -12.20 -36.91 16.70
C VAL A 450 -11.81 -38.28 17.26
N THR A 451 -12.63 -38.85 18.13
CA THR A 451 -12.36 -40.16 18.76
C THR A 451 -12.89 -41.35 17.96
N LYS A 452 -13.64 -41.09 16.89
CA LYS A 452 -14.37 -42.12 16.11
C LYS A 452 -13.66 -42.49 14.79
N LYS A 453 -12.64 -41.74 14.39
CA LYS A 453 -11.78 -41.96 13.23
C LYS A 453 -10.34 -41.90 13.69
#